data_AF-A0A6I2KT14-F1
#
_entry.id   AF-A0A6I2KT14-F1
#
_cell.length_a   1.000
_cell.length_b   1.000
_cell.length_c   1.000
_cell.angle_alpha   90.00
_cell.angle_beta   90.00
_cell.angle_gamma   90.00
#
_symmetry.space_group_name_H-M   'P 1'
#
loop_
_entity.id
_entity.type
_entity.pdbx_description
1 polymer ?
#
loop_
_entity_poly.entity_id
_entity_poly.type
_entity_poly.pdbx_seq_one_letter_code
_entity_poly.pdbx_strand_id
1 'polypeptide(L)'
;MNIINSISRHRSLFLVGGALIAAALSLYSDPDHGWGTALSGLAILQGIWAVAASHWARKALMDYPEADMRKLFARASENPVGAGLALVAVSIVLYGLLGVFSPRAHAGELPAGAVKYMPVLKAEQVRLWPDHPRPVLLASLVEQESCISLRSAGCWNPGAKLKTAREEGAGVGQITRAYAAGGAVRFDALADLREQYGAELGALSWSNVYQRPDLQLRAVVLMSRDSARQFRGAPAMLEFGDAGYNGGPAGVQRERRACAMTQGCDPGLWFGHVERHCLKSRQPLYGGRSACDINREHVRNVFQVRPAKYITAWAAL
;
A
#
# COMPACT_ATOMS: atom_id res chain seq x y z
N MET A 1 -35.75 -8.62 39.92
CA MET A 1 -36.01 -7.51 38.99
C MET A 1 -36.39 -8.13 37.65
N ASN A 2 -37.65 -8.00 37.20
CA ASN A 2 -38.16 -8.70 36.01
C ASN A 2 -37.38 -8.32 34.74
N ILE A 3 -37.01 -9.31 33.93
CA ILE A 3 -36.31 -9.15 32.62
C ILE A 3 -37.06 -8.15 31.73
N ILE A 4 -38.39 -8.19 31.77
CA ILE A 4 -39.30 -7.29 31.04
C ILE A 4 -39.05 -5.81 31.41
N ASN A 5 -38.83 -5.51 32.70
CA ASN A 5 -38.56 -4.14 33.18
C ASN A 5 -37.14 -3.65 32.84
N SER A 6 -36.23 -4.54 32.44
CA SER A 6 -34.89 -4.17 31.96
C SER A 6 -34.90 -3.83 30.46
N ILE A 7 -35.77 -4.50 29.69
CA ILE A 7 -35.92 -4.31 28.24
C ILE A 7 -36.74 -3.04 27.93
N SER A 8 -37.74 -2.69 28.75
CA SER A 8 -38.58 -1.51 28.56
C SER A 8 -37.90 -0.16 28.88
N ARG A 9 -36.65 -0.16 29.36
CA ARG A 9 -35.91 1.09 29.60
C ARG A 9 -35.57 1.75 28.26
N HIS A 10 -35.81 3.05 28.16
CA HIS A 10 -35.55 3.85 26.95
C HIS A 10 -34.16 3.59 26.33
N ARG A 11 -33.12 3.49 27.18
CA ARG A 11 -31.75 3.17 26.73
C ARG A 11 -31.64 1.83 25.99
N SER A 12 -32.35 0.80 26.46
CA SER A 12 -32.30 -0.55 25.90
C SER A 12 -33.03 -0.57 24.56
N LEU A 13 -34.18 0.11 24.48
CA LEU A 13 -34.93 0.33 23.24
C LEU A 13 -34.13 1.12 22.20
N PHE A 14 -33.47 2.21 22.60
CA PHE A 14 -32.65 3.03 21.70
C PHE A 14 -31.44 2.27 21.16
N LEU A 15 -30.70 1.55 22.02
CA LEU A 15 -29.52 0.81 21.60
C LEU A 15 -29.85 -0.40 20.74
N VAL A 16 -30.82 -1.22 21.16
CA VAL A 16 -31.19 -2.44 20.41
C VAL A 16 -31.98 -2.08 19.15
N GLY A 17 -32.98 -1.20 19.26
CA GLY A 17 -33.77 -0.75 18.12
C GLY A 17 -32.94 0.02 17.10
N GLY A 18 -32.09 0.94 17.55
CA GLY A 18 -31.17 1.69 16.69
C GLY A 18 -30.17 0.79 15.95
N ALA A 19 -29.61 -0.21 16.63
CA ALA A 19 -28.70 -1.17 16.00
C ALA A 19 -29.41 -2.04 14.95
N LEU A 20 -30.65 -2.48 15.21
CA LEU A 20 -31.45 -3.25 14.24
C LEU A 20 -31.81 -2.42 13.00
N ILE A 21 -32.18 -1.15 13.19
CA ILE A 21 -32.47 -0.23 12.08
C ILE A 21 -31.20 0.03 11.26
N ALA A 22 -30.07 0.28 11.92
CA ALA A 22 -28.79 0.49 11.23
C ALA A 22 -28.38 -0.76 10.42
N ALA A 23 -28.52 -1.96 10.99
CA ALA A 23 -28.23 -3.21 10.29
C ALA A 23 -29.15 -3.43 9.08
N ALA A 24 -30.44 -3.13 9.21
CA ALA A 24 -31.40 -3.22 8.11
C ALA A 24 -31.09 -2.21 6.98
N LEU A 25 -30.72 -0.98 7.33
CA LEU A 25 -30.32 0.05 6.37
C LEU A 25 -29.01 -0.33 5.67
N SER A 26 -28.01 -0.83 6.40
CA SER A 26 -26.77 -1.33 5.80
C SER A 26 -27.04 -2.45 4.80
N LEU A 27 -27.85 -3.45 5.17
CA LEU A 27 -28.21 -4.57 4.28
C LEU A 27 -28.94 -4.09 3.02
N TYR A 28 -29.85 -3.12 3.16
CA TYR A 28 -30.60 -2.55 2.04
C TYR A 28 -29.73 -1.73 1.09
N SER A 29 -28.74 -1.02 1.63
CA SER A 29 -27.81 -0.18 0.86
C SER A 29 -26.59 -0.92 0.28
N ASP A 30 -26.47 -2.22 0.56
CA ASP A 30 -25.30 -3.02 0.20
C ASP A 30 -25.30 -3.39 -1.30
N PRO A 31 -24.35 -2.88 -2.10
CA PRO A 31 -24.27 -3.19 -3.54
C PRO A 31 -23.82 -4.64 -3.80
N ASP A 32 -23.27 -5.34 -2.80
CA ASP A 32 -22.69 -6.69 -2.90
C ASP A 32 -23.66 -7.77 -2.39
N HIS A 33 -24.97 -7.55 -2.53
CA HIS A 33 -26.03 -8.50 -2.14
C HIS A 33 -25.93 -8.99 -0.68
N GLY A 34 -25.47 -8.13 0.23
CA GLY A 34 -25.41 -8.40 1.67
C GLY A 34 -24.07 -8.95 2.18
N TRP A 35 -23.09 -9.20 1.31
CA TRP A 35 -21.78 -9.71 1.73
C TRP A 35 -20.95 -8.67 2.50
N GLY A 36 -20.96 -7.41 2.07
CA GLY A 36 -20.28 -6.32 2.78
C GLY A 36 -20.89 -6.07 4.17
N THR A 37 -22.20 -6.21 4.27
CA THR A 37 -22.96 -6.11 5.53
C THR A 37 -22.64 -7.27 6.46
N ALA A 38 -22.48 -8.50 5.95
CA ALA A 38 -22.10 -9.66 6.75
C ALA A 38 -20.69 -9.50 7.35
N LEU A 39 -19.72 -9.03 6.56
CA LEU A 39 -18.37 -8.74 7.04
C LEU A 39 -18.35 -7.62 8.09
N SER A 40 -19.15 -6.57 7.88
CA SER A 40 -19.31 -5.48 8.85
C SER A 40 -19.99 -5.97 10.14
N GLY A 41 -20.93 -6.91 10.04
CA GLY A 41 -21.57 -7.56 11.17
C GLY A 41 -20.60 -8.36 12.04
N LEU A 42 -19.60 -9.02 11.45
CA LEU A 42 -18.52 -9.69 12.19
C LEU A 42 -17.70 -8.70 13.03
N ALA A 43 -17.42 -7.50 12.49
CA ALA A 43 -16.72 -6.45 13.23
C ALA A 43 -17.53 -5.91 14.42
N ILE A 44 -18.86 -5.79 14.26
CA ILE A 44 -19.76 -5.40 15.35
C ILE A 44 -19.78 -6.47 16.45
N LEU A 45 -19.88 -7.75 16.08
CA LEU A 45 -19.82 -8.87 17.03
C LEU A 45 -18.49 -8.90 17.79
N GLN A 46 -17.37 -8.63 17.11
CA GLN A 46 -16.07 -8.48 17.73
C GLN A 46 -16.05 -7.30 18.73
N GLY A 47 -16.65 -6.17 18.38
CA GLY A 47 -16.78 -5.01 19.28
C GLY A 47 -17.60 -5.30 20.53
N ILE A 48 -18.74 -6.01 20.39
CA ILE A 48 -19.57 -6.46 21.51
C ILE A 48 -18.76 -7.39 22.43
N TRP A 49 -18.05 -8.35 21.85
CA TRP A 49 -17.19 -9.27 22.60
C TRP A 49 -16.06 -8.55 23.32
N ALA A 50 -15.38 -7.60 22.66
CA ALA A 50 -14.33 -6.81 23.26
C ALA A 50 -14.85 -6.04 24.49
N VAL A 51 -15.98 -5.35 24.37
CA VAL A 51 -16.60 -4.62 25.50
C VAL A 51 -17.01 -5.57 26.63
N ALA A 52 -17.63 -6.72 26.31
CA ALA A 52 -18.04 -7.70 27.29
C ALA A 52 -16.84 -8.30 28.04
N ALA A 53 -15.80 -8.69 27.30
CA ALA A 53 -14.55 -9.22 27.85
C ALA A 53 -13.80 -8.19 28.68
N SER A 54 -13.67 -6.94 28.21
CA SER A 54 -13.06 -5.85 28.99
C SER A 54 -13.84 -5.55 30.28
N HIS A 55 -15.18 -5.61 30.25
CA HIS A 55 -15.99 -5.42 31.46
C HIS A 55 -15.80 -6.55 32.47
N TRP A 56 -15.75 -7.81 32.00
CA TRP A 56 -15.47 -8.97 32.85
C TRP A 56 -14.06 -8.92 33.43
N ALA A 57 -13.05 -8.67 32.58
CA ALA A 57 -11.66 -8.56 33.00
C ALA A 57 -11.45 -7.44 34.02
N ARG A 58 -12.08 -6.27 33.83
CA ARG A 58 -12.03 -5.18 34.82
C ARG A 58 -12.58 -5.62 36.18
N LYS A 59 -13.68 -6.37 36.21
CA LYS A 59 -14.24 -6.89 37.47
C LYS A 59 -13.30 -7.90 38.13
N ALA A 60 -12.72 -8.82 37.36
CA ALA A 60 -11.78 -9.81 37.87
C ALA A 60 -10.48 -9.17 38.39
N LEU A 61 -9.97 -8.14 37.72
CA LEU A 61 -8.78 -7.40 38.16
C LEU A 61 -9.00 -6.57 39.45
N MET A 62 -10.24 -6.37 39.87
CA MET A 62 -10.63 -5.52 40.99
C MET A 62 -11.53 -6.26 41.99
N ASP A 63 -11.36 -7.59 42.12
CA ASP A 63 -12.20 -8.43 42.97
C ASP A 63 -11.74 -8.53 44.43
N TYR A 64 -10.65 -7.84 44.80
CA TYR A 64 -10.10 -7.83 46.15
C TYR A 64 -10.56 -6.60 46.97
N PRO A 65 -10.63 -6.70 48.31
CA PRO A 65 -11.27 -5.71 49.18
C PRO A 65 -10.74 -4.28 49.03
N GLU A 66 -9.44 -4.13 48.80
CA GLU A 66 -8.74 -2.85 48.66
C GLU A 66 -9.02 -2.16 47.32
N ALA A 67 -9.47 -2.91 46.30
CA ALA A 67 -9.85 -2.40 44.98
C ALA A 67 -11.36 -2.44 44.72
N ASP A 68 -12.18 -2.63 45.77
CA ASP A 68 -13.65 -2.64 45.63
C ASP A 68 -14.15 -1.30 45.08
N MET A 69 -14.45 -1.32 43.79
CA MET A 69 -14.98 -0.21 43.02
C MET A 69 -16.21 0.43 43.64
N ARG A 70 -17.06 -0.31 44.36
CA ARG A 70 -18.25 0.28 44.99
C ARG A 70 -17.85 1.17 46.16
N LYS A 71 -16.93 0.71 46.99
CA LYS A 71 -16.38 1.47 48.12
C LYS A 71 -15.57 2.67 47.64
N LEU A 72 -14.71 2.45 46.64
CA LEU A 72 -13.87 3.49 46.06
C LEU A 72 -14.70 4.57 45.37
N PHE A 73 -15.72 4.22 44.57
CA PHE A 73 -16.58 5.22 43.95
C PHE A 73 -17.48 5.96 44.94
N ALA A 74 -18.01 5.27 45.95
CA ALA A 74 -18.79 5.92 47.02
C ALA A 74 -17.93 6.97 47.73
N ARG A 75 -16.70 6.60 48.14
CA ARG A 75 -15.77 7.52 48.79
C ARG A 75 -15.31 8.65 47.86
N ALA A 76 -14.97 8.32 46.62
CA ALA A 76 -14.55 9.30 45.62
C ALA A 76 -15.66 10.32 45.30
N SER A 77 -16.93 9.91 45.34
CA SER A 77 -18.07 10.78 45.05
C SER A 77 -18.33 11.87 46.08
N GLU A 78 -17.72 11.79 47.27
CA GLU A 78 -17.81 12.81 48.31
C GLU A 78 -17.11 14.13 47.92
N ASN A 79 -16.22 14.11 46.92
CA ASN A 79 -15.51 15.29 46.42
C ASN A 79 -15.44 15.27 44.88
N PRO A 80 -15.74 16.40 44.19
CA PRO A 80 -15.65 16.48 42.72
C PRO A 80 -14.31 16.03 42.13
N VAL A 81 -13.18 16.33 42.78
CA VAL A 81 -11.84 15.92 42.32
C VAL A 81 -11.68 14.40 42.43
N GLY A 82 -12.12 13.82 43.56
CA GLY A 82 -12.10 12.38 43.77
C GLY A 82 -12.93 11.64 42.72
N ALA A 83 -14.14 12.14 42.46
CA ALA A 83 -15.05 11.59 41.45
C ALA A 83 -14.43 11.63 40.04
N GLY A 84 -13.77 12.74 39.68
CA GLY A 84 -13.06 12.89 38.42
C GLY A 84 -11.91 11.88 38.27
N LEU A 85 -11.07 11.74 39.29
CA LEU A 85 -9.94 10.81 39.26
C LEU A 85 -10.40 9.35 39.16
N ALA A 86 -11.49 8.97 39.84
CA ALA A 86 -12.06 7.63 39.73
C ALA A 86 -12.54 7.31 38.30
N LEU A 87 -13.17 8.28 37.62
CA LEU A 87 -13.59 8.13 36.22
C LEU A 87 -12.40 8.03 35.26
N VAL A 88 -11.34 8.82 35.47
CA VAL A 88 -10.11 8.75 34.67
C VAL A 88 -9.44 7.39 34.83
N ALA A 89 -9.29 6.89 36.07
CA ALA A 89 -8.70 5.59 36.34
C ALA A 89 -9.46 4.45 35.65
N VAL A 90 -10.80 4.46 35.71
CA VAL A 90 -11.63 3.48 35.00
C VAL A 90 -11.48 3.60 33.48
N SER A 91 -11.39 4.82 32.96
CA SER A 91 -11.20 5.05 31.52
C SER A 91 -9.87 4.51 31.02
N ILE A 92 -8.78 4.68 31.79
CA ILE A 92 -7.45 4.14 31.46
C ILE A 92 -7.47 2.61 31.45
N VAL A 93 -8.06 1.98 32.49
CA VAL A 93 -8.16 0.52 32.57
C VAL A 93 -9.00 -0.04 31.42
N LEU A 94 -10.14 0.58 31.12
CA LEU A 94 -10.99 0.18 29.99
C LEU A 94 -10.26 0.36 28.65
N TYR A 95 -9.53 1.46 28.46
CA TYR A 95 -8.72 1.67 27.26
C TYR A 95 -7.64 0.60 27.11
N GLY A 96 -6.90 0.29 28.18
CA GLY A 96 -5.88 -0.75 28.16
C GLY A 96 -6.46 -2.13 27.82
N LEU A 97 -7.60 -2.48 28.41
CA LEU A 97 -8.29 -3.75 28.15
C LEU A 97 -8.88 -3.83 26.74
N LEU A 98 -9.43 -2.74 26.20
CA LEU A 98 -9.94 -2.67 24.83
C LEU A 98 -8.79 -2.68 23.81
N GLY A 99 -7.65 -2.09 24.15
CA GLY A 99 -6.43 -2.08 23.33
C GLY A 99 -5.91 -3.48 22.99
N VAL A 100 -6.17 -4.49 23.81
CA VAL A 100 -5.85 -5.90 23.53
C VAL A 100 -6.59 -6.42 22.30
N PHE A 101 -7.80 -5.92 22.05
CA PHE A 101 -8.65 -6.28 20.91
C PHE A 101 -8.47 -5.36 19.71
N SER A 102 -7.64 -4.31 19.84
CA SER A 102 -7.29 -3.45 18.72
C SER A 102 -6.58 -4.30 17.67
N PRO A 103 -6.98 -4.23 16.38
CA PRO A 103 -6.25 -4.88 15.31
C PRO A 103 -4.78 -4.46 15.41
N ARG A 104 -3.88 -5.43 15.60
CA ARG A 104 -2.46 -5.17 15.43
C ARG A 104 -2.25 -4.95 13.94
N ALA A 105 -1.89 -3.72 13.56
CA ALA A 105 -1.36 -3.45 12.25
C ALA A 105 -0.01 -4.17 12.15
N HIS A 106 -0.03 -5.45 11.79
CA HIS A 106 1.17 -6.13 11.35
C HIS A 106 1.56 -5.48 10.03
N ALA A 107 2.65 -4.70 10.05
CA ALA A 107 3.31 -4.33 8.80
C ALA A 107 3.55 -5.64 8.04
N GLY A 108 2.97 -5.78 6.84
CA GLY A 108 3.12 -7.00 6.06
C GLY A 108 4.61 -7.35 5.96
N GLU A 109 4.95 -8.63 6.19
CA GLU A 109 6.34 -9.09 6.14
C GLU A 109 6.99 -8.62 4.84
N LEU A 110 8.08 -7.86 4.97
CA LEU A 110 8.87 -7.41 3.83
C LEU A 110 9.54 -8.62 3.17
N PRO A 111 9.61 -8.67 1.83
CA PRO A 111 10.45 -9.66 1.16
C PRO A 111 11.88 -9.60 1.68
N ALA A 112 12.53 -10.75 1.87
CA ALA A 112 13.90 -10.81 2.41
C ALA A 112 14.89 -9.97 1.58
N GLY A 113 14.73 -9.95 0.25
CA GLY A 113 15.52 -9.10 -0.63
C GLY A 113 15.29 -7.61 -0.38
N ALA A 114 14.06 -7.20 -0.03
CA ALA A 114 13.76 -5.81 0.30
C ALA A 114 14.47 -5.38 1.58
N VAL A 115 14.46 -6.22 2.63
CA VAL A 115 15.21 -5.95 3.86
C VAL A 115 16.70 -5.73 3.56
N LYS A 116 17.27 -6.53 2.67
CA LYS A 116 18.70 -6.46 2.30
C LYS A 116 19.05 -5.23 1.44
N TYR A 117 18.23 -4.90 0.44
CA TYR A 117 18.62 -3.96 -0.62
C TYR A 117 17.89 -2.60 -0.58
N MET A 118 16.82 -2.47 0.20
CA MET A 118 16.13 -1.18 0.38
C MET A 118 17.02 -0.07 0.97
N PRO A 119 17.97 -0.33 1.90
CA PRO A 119 18.94 0.69 2.31
C PRO A 119 19.78 1.24 1.15
N VAL A 120 20.18 0.37 0.22
CA VAL A 120 20.94 0.76 -0.98
C VAL A 120 20.05 1.61 -1.90
N LEU A 121 18.80 1.20 -2.12
CA LEU A 121 17.84 1.97 -2.91
C LEU A 121 17.61 3.37 -2.33
N LYS A 122 17.45 3.47 -1.00
CA LYS A 122 17.28 4.75 -0.31
C LYS A 122 18.51 5.65 -0.46
N ALA A 123 19.71 5.09 -0.30
CA ALA A 123 20.94 5.85 -0.50
C ALA A 123 21.05 6.43 -1.93
N GLU A 124 20.72 5.64 -2.95
CA GLU A 124 20.69 6.12 -4.34
C GLU A 124 19.57 7.15 -4.57
N GLN A 125 18.39 6.96 -3.98
CA GLN A 125 17.30 7.95 -4.02
C GLN A 125 17.73 9.29 -3.43
N VAL A 126 18.29 9.29 -2.21
CA VAL A 126 18.73 10.53 -1.54
C VAL A 126 19.80 11.24 -2.38
N ARG A 127 20.71 10.49 -2.99
CA ARG A 127 21.79 11.06 -3.80
C ARG A 127 21.30 11.64 -5.14
N LEU A 128 20.37 10.97 -5.82
CA LEU A 128 20.03 11.26 -7.23
C LEU A 128 18.69 11.95 -7.41
N TRP A 129 17.81 11.85 -6.42
CA TRP A 129 16.48 12.43 -6.41
C TRP A 129 16.04 12.82 -4.99
N PRO A 130 16.79 13.73 -4.30
CA PRO A 130 16.55 14.08 -2.90
C PRO A 130 15.16 14.67 -2.64
N ASP A 131 14.59 15.38 -3.63
CA ASP A 131 13.30 16.06 -3.59
C ASP A 131 12.13 15.18 -4.09
N HIS A 132 12.31 13.86 -4.12
CA HIS A 132 11.23 12.93 -4.51
C HIS A 132 10.00 13.12 -3.59
N PRO A 133 8.79 13.43 -4.12
CA PRO A 133 7.62 13.75 -3.28
C PRO A 133 7.11 12.59 -2.41
N ARG A 134 7.23 11.35 -2.90
CA ARG A 134 6.86 10.12 -2.17
C ARG A 134 7.88 8.99 -2.37
N PRO A 135 9.08 9.05 -1.75
CA PRO A 135 10.24 8.22 -2.13
C PRO A 135 10.03 6.72 -1.89
N VAL A 136 9.16 6.34 -0.94
CA VAL A 136 8.78 4.94 -0.68
C VAL A 136 8.19 4.22 -1.92
N LEU A 137 7.67 4.97 -2.89
CA LEU A 137 7.17 4.39 -4.14
C LEU A 137 8.25 3.67 -4.94
N LEU A 138 9.52 4.04 -4.80
CA LEU A 138 10.62 3.33 -5.46
C LEU A 138 10.74 1.88 -4.98
N ALA A 139 10.49 1.62 -3.68
CA ALA A 139 10.45 0.25 -3.16
C ALA A 139 9.25 -0.54 -3.76
N SER A 140 8.13 0.16 -3.98
CA SER A 140 6.94 -0.43 -4.61
C SER A 140 7.17 -0.73 -6.09
N LEU A 141 7.91 0.13 -6.80
CA LEU A 141 8.35 -0.07 -8.17
C LEU A 141 9.27 -1.28 -8.28
N VAL A 142 10.28 -1.41 -7.41
CA VAL A 142 11.16 -2.59 -7.41
C VAL A 142 10.37 -3.88 -7.15
N GLU A 143 9.39 -3.86 -6.24
CA GLU A 143 8.51 -5.01 -6.02
C GLU A 143 7.69 -5.33 -7.29
N GLN A 144 7.15 -4.32 -7.96
CA GLN A 144 6.38 -4.48 -9.18
C GLN A 144 7.20 -5.07 -10.34
N GLU A 145 8.47 -4.68 -10.46
CA GLU A 145 9.36 -5.14 -11.54
C GLU A 145 9.94 -6.54 -11.29
N SER A 146 10.18 -6.91 -10.03
CA SER A 146 10.94 -8.13 -9.71
C SER A 146 10.12 -9.27 -9.08
N CYS A 147 8.94 -8.99 -8.52
CA CYS A 147 8.20 -9.95 -7.72
C CYS A 147 6.95 -10.48 -8.46
N ILE A 148 7.01 -11.74 -8.92
CA ILE A 148 5.81 -12.50 -9.32
C ILE A 148 4.93 -12.73 -8.08
N SER A 149 5.56 -13.05 -6.95
CA SER A 149 4.97 -13.06 -5.61
C SER A 149 6.02 -12.65 -4.58
N LEU A 150 5.60 -12.27 -3.38
CA LEU A 150 6.52 -11.87 -2.30
C LEU A 150 7.50 -12.98 -1.86
N ARG A 151 7.19 -14.24 -2.19
CA ARG A 151 8.01 -15.42 -1.88
C ARG A 151 8.77 -15.96 -3.09
N SER A 152 8.56 -15.37 -4.27
CA SER A 152 9.23 -15.81 -5.49
C SER A 152 10.75 -15.54 -5.40
N ALA A 153 11.55 -16.45 -5.94
CA ALA A 153 13.02 -16.34 -5.90
C ALA A 153 13.58 -15.09 -6.60
N GLY A 154 12.79 -14.51 -7.53
CA GLY A 154 13.13 -13.27 -8.22
C GLY A 154 12.84 -12.01 -7.43
N CYS A 155 11.99 -12.08 -6.40
CA CYS A 155 11.50 -10.90 -5.70
C CYS A 155 12.63 -10.18 -4.96
N TRP A 156 12.88 -8.92 -5.34
CA TRP A 156 13.99 -8.12 -4.81
C TRP A 156 15.37 -8.80 -4.95
N ASN A 157 15.56 -9.61 -5.99
CA ASN A 157 16.80 -10.34 -6.21
C ASN A 157 17.59 -9.77 -7.41
N PRO A 158 18.74 -9.10 -7.18
CA PRO A 158 19.62 -8.58 -8.23
C PRO A 158 20.19 -9.67 -9.15
N GLY A 159 20.27 -10.91 -8.66
CA GLY A 159 20.69 -12.07 -9.43
C GLY A 159 19.56 -12.72 -10.23
N ALA A 160 18.32 -12.21 -10.15
CA ALA A 160 17.20 -12.73 -10.91
C ALA A 160 17.45 -12.56 -12.41
N LYS A 161 17.09 -13.59 -13.17
CA LYS A 161 17.34 -13.65 -14.61
C LYS A 161 16.14 -14.19 -15.35
N LEU A 162 15.57 -13.37 -16.22
CA LEU A 162 14.59 -13.80 -17.21
C LEU A 162 15.30 -13.97 -18.55
N LYS A 163 15.78 -15.17 -18.87
CA LYS A 163 16.50 -15.43 -20.13
C LYS A 163 15.73 -16.40 -21.01
N THR A 164 15.43 -15.95 -22.22
CA THR A 164 14.86 -16.75 -23.31
C THR A 164 15.73 -16.62 -24.57
N ALA A 165 15.35 -17.29 -25.65
CA ALA A 165 16.00 -17.08 -26.95
C ALA A 165 15.76 -15.67 -27.52
N ARG A 166 14.74 -14.94 -27.03
CA ARG A 166 14.35 -13.62 -27.55
C ARG A 166 14.81 -12.47 -26.67
N GLU A 167 15.02 -12.69 -25.39
CA GLU A 167 15.36 -11.62 -24.44
C GLU A 167 16.13 -12.11 -23.22
N GLU A 168 16.86 -11.18 -22.61
CA GLU A 168 17.47 -11.33 -21.29
C GLU A 168 17.11 -10.10 -20.45
N GLY A 169 16.28 -10.30 -19.42
CA GLY A 169 15.97 -9.34 -18.37
C GLY A 169 16.79 -9.62 -17.11
N ALA A 170 17.44 -8.59 -16.58
CA ALA A 170 18.36 -8.69 -15.46
C ALA A 170 17.87 -7.96 -14.20
N GLY A 171 17.78 -8.71 -13.10
CA GLY A 171 17.74 -8.21 -11.73
C GLY A 171 16.49 -7.43 -11.34
N VAL A 172 16.64 -6.51 -10.38
CA VAL A 172 15.52 -5.89 -9.65
C VAL A 172 14.71 -4.89 -10.47
N GLY A 173 15.30 -4.34 -11.55
CA GLY A 173 14.63 -3.43 -12.48
C GLY A 173 14.36 -4.05 -13.86
N GLN A 174 14.61 -5.36 -14.02
CA GLN A 174 14.46 -6.09 -15.28
C GLN A 174 15.13 -5.37 -16.48
N ILE A 175 16.37 -4.93 -16.32
CA ILE A 175 17.15 -4.29 -17.40
C ILE A 175 17.26 -5.29 -18.55
N THR A 176 16.73 -4.94 -19.72
CA THR A 176 16.45 -5.91 -20.79
C THR A 176 17.29 -5.67 -22.03
N ARG A 177 17.81 -6.74 -22.62
CA ARG A 177 18.21 -6.79 -24.04
C ARG A 177 17.38 -7.81 -24.78
N ALA A 178 17.10 -7.54 -26.05
CA ALA A 178 16.36 -8.44 -26.93
C ALA A 178 17.16 -8.79 -28.18
N TYR A 179 16.91 -9.98 -28.70
CA TYR A 179 17.64 -10.58 -29.81
C TYR A 179 16.72 -10.80 -31.02
N ALA A 180 17.28 -10.65 -32.22
CA ALA A 180 16.69 -11.14 -33.46
C ALA A 180 16.79 -12.68 -33.53
N ALA A 181 16.05 -13.30 -34.45
CA ALA A 181 16.06 -14.76 -34.64
C ALA A 181 17.48 -15.32 -34.93
N GLY A 182 18.34 -14.54 -35.57
CA GLY A 182 19.75 -14.89 -35.83
C GLY A 182 20.71 -14.60 -34.67
N GLY A 183 20.22 -14.23 -33.48
CA GLY A 183 21.03 -13.95 -32.29
C GLY A 183 21.62 -12.55 -32.20
N ALA A 184 21.52 -11.72 -33.25
CA ALA A 184 21.94 -10.32 -33.21
C ALA A 184 21.12 -9.52 -32.20
N VAL A 185 21.76 -8.59 -31.48
CA VAL A 185 21.09 -7.68 -30.54
C VAL A 185 20.21 -6.71 -31.33
N ARG A 186 18.94 -6.61 -30.96
CA ARG A 186 17.95 -5.72 -31.57
C ARG A 186 17.63 -4.51 -30.68
N PHE A 187 17.83 -4.67 -29.38
CA PHE A 187 17.57 -3.68 -28.35
C PHE A 187 18.44 -4.00 -27.12
N ASP A 188 19.03 -2.99 -26.48
CA ASP A 188 19.84 -3.15 -25.29
C ASP A 188 19.67 -1.97 -24.34
N ALA A 189 18.73 -2.10 -23.39
CA ALA A 189 18.47 -1.06 -22.40
C ALA A 189 19.70 -0.75 -21.54
N LEU A 190 20.60 -1.71 -21.31
CA LEU A 190 21.79 -1.46 -20.50
C LEU A 190 22.74 -0.54 -21.26
N ALA A 191 22.93 -0.76 -22.56
CA ALA A 191 23.75 0.11 -23.39
C ALA A 191 23.17 1.54 -23.42
N ASP A 192 21.87 1.68 -23.64
CA ASP A 192 21.18 2.97 -23.66
C ASP A 192 21.32 3.70 -22.31
N LEU A 193 21.16 2.98 -21.19
CA LEU A 193 21.34 3.53 -19.85
C LEU A 193 22.76 4.02 -19.58
N ARG A 194 23.78 3.29 -20.07
CA ARG A 194 25.18 3.72 -19.92
C ARG A 194 25.47 4.95 -20.75
N GLU A 195 24.93 5.04 -21.95
CA GLU A 195 25.08 6.22 -22.80
C GLU A 195 24.41 7.44 -22.15
N GLN A 196 23.16 7.27 -21.70
CA GLN A 196 22.39 8.35 -21.08
C GLN A 196 22.97 8.81 -19.74
N TYR A 197 23.48 7.87 -18.92
CA TYR A 197 23.90 8.12 -17.54
C TYR A 197 25.37 7.76 -17.31
N GLY A 198 26.26 8.04 -18.27
CA GLY A 198 27.65 7.55 -18.24
C GLY A 198 28.44 7.80 -16.95
N ALA A 199 28.26 8.97 -16.32
CA ALA A 199 28.90 9.26 -15.03
C ALA A 199 28.43 8.36 -13.89
N GLU A 200 27.18 7.89 -13.96
CA GLU A 200 26.49 7.16 -12.91
C GLU A 200 26.46 5.66 -13.14
N LEU A 201 26.32 5.23 -14.40
CA LEU A 201 26.14 3.85 -14.81
C LEU A 201 27.25 3.34 -15.73
N GLY A 202 28.30 4.13 -16.01
CA GLY A 202 29.36 3.75 -16.95
C GLY A 202 30.06 2.43 -16.63
N ALA A 203 30.09 2.03 -15.35
CA ALA A 203 30.65 0.77 -14.88
C ALA A 203 29.69 -0.44 -14.98
N LEU A 204 28.41 -0.23 -15.27
CA LEU A 204 27.43 -1.31 -15.44
C LEU A 204 27.69 -2.01 -16.78
N SER A 205 27.62 -3.33 -16.83
CA SER A 205 27.80 -4.11 -18.06
C SER A 205 27.03 -5.42 -17.97
N TRP A 206 26.77 -6.06 -19.11
CA TRP A 206 26.20 -7.41 -19.13
C TRP A 206 27.09 -8.46 -18.43
N SER A 207 28.39 -8.20 -18.28
CA SER A 207 29.30 -9.10 -17.54
C SER A 207 29.21 -8.95 -16.03
N ASN A 208 28.69 -7.83 -15.51
CA ASN A 208 28.62 -7.57 -14.07
C ASN A 208 27.21 -7.20 -13.56
N VAL A 209 26.20 -7.13 -14.44
CA VAL A 209 24.86 -6.63 -14.09
C VAL A 209 24.29 -7.36 -12.87
N TYR A 210 24.41 -8.69 -12.81
CA TYR A 210 23.89 -9.51 -11.70
C TYR A 210 24.67 -9.38 -10.38
N GLN A 211 25.87 -8.78 -10.42
CA GLN A 211 26.75 -8.59 -9.27
C GLN A 211 26.77 -7.13 -8.77
N ARG A 212 26.06 -6.22 -9.46
CA ARG A 212 26.02 -4.79 -9.16
C ARG A 212 24.62 -4.33 -8.74
N PRO A 213 24.12 -4.78 -7.57
CA PRO A 213 22.82 -4.35 -7.07
C PRO A 213 22.71 -2.84 -6.89
N ASP A 214 23.82 -2.20 -6.52
CA ASP A 214 23.94 -0.74 -6.40
C ASP A 214 23.62 -0.04 -7.73
N LEU A 215 24.21 -0.51 -8.83
CA LEU A 215 23.99 0.09 -10.15
C LEU A 215 22.62 -0.26 -10.75
N GLN A 216 22.08 -1.45 -10.47
CA GLN A 216 20.71 -1.78 -10.86
C GLN A 216 19.69 -0.84 -10.19
N LEU A 217 19.80 -0.66 -8.87
CA LEU A 217 18.91 0.22 -8.11
C LEU A 217 19.09 1.68 -8.51
N ARG A 218 20.34 2.11 -8.75
CA ARG A 218 20.66 3.42 -9.32
C ARG A 218 19.93 3.66 -10.66
N ALA A 219 19.94 2.66 -11.55
CA ALA A 219 19.22 2.75 -12.82
C ALA A 219 17.71 2.93 -12.60
N VAL A 220 17.09 2.18 -11.67
CA VAL A 220 15.67 2.35 -11.32
C VAL A 220 15.38 3.78 -10.86
N VAL A 221 16.21 4.35 -9.98
CA VAL A 221 16.04 5.73 -9.49
C VAL A 221 16.14 6.74 -10.63
N LEU A 222 17.18 6.65 -11.46
CA LEU A 222 17.42 7.57 -12.57
C LEU A 222 16.28 7.53 -13.60
N MET A 223 15.89 6.33 -14.01
CA MET A 223 14.80 6.12 -14.98
C MET A 223 13.46 6.61 -14.44
N SER A 224 13.14 6.32 -13.18
CA SER A 224 11.89 6.77 -12.55
C SER A 224 11.84 8.30 -12.47
N ARG A 225 12.94 8.92 -12.01
CA ARG A 225 13.10 10.38 -11.91
C ARG A 225 12.89 11.06 -13.25
N ASP A 226 13.58 10.61 -14.28
CA ASP A 226 13.57 11.29 -15.58
C ASP A 226 12.28 11.00 -16.36
N SER A 227 11.60 9.89 -16.07
CA SER A 227 10.23 9.65 -16.53
C SER A 227 9.24 10.61 -15.87
N ALA A 228 9.31 10.81 -14.55
CA ALA A 228 8.43 11.73 -13.83
C ALA A 228 8.66 13.20 -14.18
N ARG A 229 9.92 13.61 -14.39
CA ARG A 229 10.29 15.00 -14.74
C ARG A 229 9.65 15.53 -16.01
N GLN A 230 9.32 14.64 -16.95
CA GLN A 230 8.59 15.00 -18.19
C GLN A 230 7.17 15.51 -17.90
N PHE A 231 6.64 15.22 -16.72
CA PHE A 231 5.29 15.58 -16.28
C PHE A 231 5.29 16.53 -15.08
N ARG A 232 6.42 17.18 -14.75
CA ARG A 232 6.60 18.03 -13.56
C ARG A 232 5.54 19.14 -13.36
N GLY A 233 4.84 19.54 -14.42
CA GLY A 233 3.76 20.53 -14.35
C GLY A 233 2.39 19.96 -13.98
N ALA A 234 2.27 18.65 -13.83
CA ALA A 234 1.00 17.98 -13.50
C ALA A 234 0.99 17.52 -12.03
N PRO A 235 -0.15 17.64 -11.32
CA PRO A 235 -0.28 17.09 -9.97
C PRO A 235 0.05 15.61 -9.88
N ALA A 236 -0.35 14.81 -10.88
CA ALA A 236 -0.07 13.37 -10.95
C ALA A 236 1.27 13.03 -11.66
N MET A 237 2.30 13.87 -11.49
CA MET A 237 3.58 13.69 -12.20
C MET A 237 4.25 12.33 -11.96
N LEU A 238 4.06 11.74 -10.77
CA LEU A 238 4.67 10.47 -10.41
C LEU A 238 3.95 9.31 -11.11
N GLU A 239 2.62 9.34 -11.17
CA GLU A 239 1.79 8.35 -11.85
C GLU A 239 2.04 8.36 -13.36
N PHE A 240 2.10 9.55 -13.96
CA PHE A 240 2.51 9.68 -15.37
C PHE A 240 3.93 9.19 -15.61
N GLY A 241 4.84 9.49 -14.67
CA GLY A 241 6.21 9.01 -14.69
C GLY A 241 6.30 7.49 -14.65
N ASP A 242 5.55 6.83 -13.77
CA ASP A 242 5.51 5.37 -13.64
C ASP A 242 4.90 4.71 -14.88
N ALA A 243 3.79 5.26 -15.40
CA ALA A 243 3.23 4.82 -16.67
C ALA A 243 4.23 4.99 -17.83
N GLY A 244 5.03 6.06 -17.80
CA GLY A 244 6.10 6.34 -18.76
C GLY A 244 7.31 5.42 -18.61
N TYR A 245 7.68 5.06 -17.38
CA TYR A 245 8.72 4.08 -17.07
C TYR A 245 8.36 2.72 -17.68
N ASN A 246 7.12 2.26 -17.44
CA ASN A 246 6.65 0.96 -17.90
C ASN A 246 6.36 0.91 -19.41
N GLY A 247 5.81 2.00 -19.97
CA GLY A 247 5.22 1.98 -21.32
C GLY A 247 5.67 3.08 -22.27
N GLY A 248 6.61 3.93 -21.87
CA GLY A 248 7.12 5.06 -22.65
C GLY A 248 6.32 6.36 -22.46
N PRO A 249 6.99 7.50 -22.20
CA PRO A 249 6.33 8.77 -21.86
C PRO A 249 5.58 9.42 -23.03
N ALA A 250 6.05 9.24 -24.26
CA ALA A 250 5.37 9.75 -25.45
C ALA A 250 3.96 9.16 -25.62
N GLY A 251 3.77 7.90 -25.21
CA GLY A 251 2.44 7.27 -25.15
C GLY A 251 1.53 7.96 -24.15
N VAL A 252 2.05 8.19 -22.93
CA VAL A 252 1.32 8.86 -21.85
C VAL A 252 0.89 10.28 -22.27
N GLN A 253 1.74 11.04 -22.97
CA GLN A 253 1.35 12.36 -23.47
C GLN A 253 0.19 12.30 -24.48
N ARG A 254 0.11 11.26 -25.33
CA ARG A 254 -1.04 11.07 -26.22
C ARG A 254 -2.32 10.77 -25.43
N GLU A 255 -2.23 9.97 -24.38
CA GLU A 255 -3.35 9.63 -23.51
C GLU A 255 -3.85 10.85 -22.72
N ARG A 256 -2.93 11.71 -22.25
CA ARG A 256 -3.26 13.02 -21.65
C ARG A 256 -4.00 13.93 -22.64
N ARG A 257 -3.57 13.98 -23.91
CA ARG A 257 -4.28 14.73 -24.96
C ARG A 257 -5.67 14.16 -25.22
N ALA A 258 -5.81 12.83 -25.26
CA ALA A 258 -7.12 12.19 -25.42
C ALA A 258 -8.06 12.52 -24.25
N CYS A 259 -7.55 12.50 -23.01
CA CYS A 259 -8.29 12.95 -21.83
C CYS A 259 -8.70 14.43 -21.97
N ALA A 260 -7.80 15.33 -22.36
CA ALA A 260 -8.13 16.75 -22.51
C ALA A 260 -9.25 17.03 -23.53
N MET A 261 -9.46 16.14 -24.51
CA MET A 261 -10.55 16.23 -25.49
C MET A 261 -11.85 15.54 -25.03
N THR A 262 -11.84 14.87 -23.88
CA THR A 262 -13.00 14.17 -23.32
C THR A 262 -13.66 15.02 -22.25
N GLN A 263 -14.97 15.24 -22.37
CA GLN A 263 -15.76 15.95 -21.36
C GLN A 263 -15.60 15.31 -19.98
N GLY A 264 -15.28 16.13 -18.96
CA GLY A 264 -15.15 15.69 -17.57
C GLY A 264 -13.81 15.03 -17.22
N CYS A 265 -12.84 15.01 -18.13
CA CYS A 265 -11.51 14.46 -17.84
C CYS A 265 -10.47 15.56 -17.57
N ASP A 266 -9.73 15.43 -16.47
CA ASP A 266 -8.61 16.32 -16.12
C ASP A 266 -7.28 15.70 -16.59
N PRO A 267 -6.58 16.29 -17.58
CA PRO A 267 -5.32 15.77 -18.11
C PRO A 267 -4.12 15.95 -17.15
N GLY A 268 -4.32 16.61 -16.00
CA GLY A 268 -3.38 16.74 -14.89
C GLY A 268 -3.48 15.61 -13.86
N LEU A 269 -4.55 14.81 -13.90
CA LEU A 269 -4.82 13.73 -12.96
C LEU A 269 -4.72 12.35 -13.62
N TRP A 270 -4.27 11.35 -12.87
CA TRP A 270 -4.17 9.97 -13.37
C TRP A 270 -5.44 9.17 -13.08
N PHE A 271 -5.68 8.87 -11.80
CA PHE A 271 -6.77 8.00 -11.35
C PHE A 271 -8.13 8.63 -11.65
N GLY A 272 -9.03 7.85 -12.24
CA GLY A 272 -10.34 8.31 -12.68
C GLY A 272 -10.33 9.21 -13.94
N HIS A 273 -9.15 9.59 -14.44
CA HIS A 273 -8.98 10.51 -15.57
C HIS A 273 -8.15 9.86 -16.67
N VAL A 274 -6.88 10.23 -16.84
CA VAL A 274 -6.03 9.78 -17.97
C VAL A 274 -5.93 8.26 -18.07
N GLU A 275 -6.01 7.54 -16.95
CA GLU A 275 -5.97 6.08 -16.94
C GLU A 275 -7.12 5.44 -17.77
N ARG A 276 -8.27 6.13 -17.90
CA ARG A 276 -9.42 5.66 -18.69
C ARG A 276 -9.25 5.85 -20.20
N HIS A 277 -8.24 6.61 -20.63
CA HIS A 277 -7.98 6.98 -22.03
C HIS A 277 -6.76 6.29 -22.60
N CYS A 278 -6.56 5.03 -22.25
CA CYS A 278 -5.44 4.23 -22.71
C CYS A 278 -5.45 4.02 -24.24
N LEU A 279 -4.33 4.37 -24.88
CA LEU A 279 -4.12 4.27 -26.33
C LEU A 279 -3.10 3.19 -26.71
N LYS A 280 -2.60 2.44 -25.72
CA LYS A 280 -1.76 1.26 -25.95
C LYS A 280 -2.58 0.12 -26.55
N SER A 281 -1.88 -0.85 -27.14
CA SER A 281 -2.52 -2.04 -27.70
C SER A 281 -3.38 -2.75 -26.66
N ARG A 282 -4.61 -3.09 -27.05
CA ARG A 282 -5.53 -3.95 -26.29
C ARG A 282 -5.41 -5.43 -26.69
N GLN A 283 -4.49 -5.76 -27.60
CA GLN A 283 -4.23 -7.15 -27.96
C GLN A 283 -3.57 -7.88 -26.79
N PRO A 284 -4.01 -9.12 -26.46
CA PRO A 284 -3.38 -9.92 -25.43
C PRO A 284 -1.89 -10.18 -25.71
N LEU A 285 -1.09 -10.07 -24.66
CA LEU A 285 0.33 -10.43 -24.62
C LEU A 285 0.48 -11.63 -23.66
N TYR A 286 1.26 -11.48 -22.59
CA TYR A 286 1.51 -12.52 -21.60
C TYR A 286 0.34 -12.63 -20.61
N GLY A 287 0.00 -13.87 -20.23
CA GLY A 287 -1.03 -14.13 -19.23
C GLY A 287 -2.42 -13.59 -19.60
N GLY A 288 -2.71 -13.41 -20.89
CA GLY A 288 -3.99 -12.88 -21.39
C GLY A 288 -4.17 -11.36 -21.24
N ARG A 289 -3.16 -10.65 -20.75
CA ARG A 289 -3.22 -9.20 -20.49
C ARG A 289 -2.70 -8.40 -21.68
N SER A 290 -3.34 -7.26 -21.97
CA SER A 290 -2.85 -6.34 -22.99
C SER A 290 -1.77 -5.39 -22.48
N ALA A 291 -1.07 -4.70 -23.39
CA ALA A 291 -0.13 -3.63 -23.02
C ALA A 291 -0.83 -2.50 -22.26
N CYS A 292 -2.11 -2.28 -22.54
CA CYS A 292 -2.93 -1.34 -21.79
C CYS A 292 -3.16 -1.81 -20.34
N ASP A 293 -3.62 -3.05 -20.15
CA ASP A 293 -3.90 -3.61 -18.82
C ASP A 293 -2.63 -3.66 -17.96
N ILE A 294 -1.50 -4.01 -18.57
CA ILE A 294 -0.19 -4.02 -17.92
C ILE A 294 0.16 -2.64 -17.39
N ASN A 295 0.06 -1.61 -18.23
CA ASN A 295 0.44 -0.26 -17.83
C ASN A 295 -0.47 0.34 -16.76
N ARG A 296 -1.78 0.05 -16.82
CA ARG A 296 -2.75 0.56 -15.84
C ARG A 296 -2.61 -0.12 -14.49
N GLU A 297 -2.44 -1.44 -14.49
CA GLU A 297 -2.19 -2.19 -13.26
C GLU A 297 -0.84 -1.81 -12.65
N HIS A 298 0.19 -1.52 -13.47
CA HIS A 298 1.50 -1.09 -12.99
C HIS A 298 1.38 0.12 -12.05
N VAL A 299 0.74 1.21 -12.53
CA VAL A 299 0.54 2.43 -11.71
C VAL A 299 -0.33 2.15 -10.49
N ARG A 300 -1.44 1.40 -10.65
CA ARG A 300 -2.27 1.02 -9.51
C ARG A 300 -1.47 0.27 -8.44
N ASN A 301 -0.64 -0.68 -8.85
CA ASN A 301 0.12 -1.50 -7.93
C ASN A 301 1.17 -0.69 -7.18
N VAL A 302 1.94 0.14 -7.90
CA VAL A 302 3.00 0.97 -7.30
C VAL A 302 2.42 1.98 -6.31
N PHE A 303 1.27 2.59 -6.61
CA PHE A 303 0.75 3.72 -5.83
C PHE A 303 -0.27 3.35 -4.74
N GLN A 304 -1.03 2.26 -4.95
CA GLN A 304 -2.17 1.90 -4.10
C GLN A 304 -2.03 0.54 -3.42
N VAL A 305 -1.40 -0.45 -4.07
CA VAL A 305 -1.39 -1.84 -3.56
C VAL A 305 -0.14 -2.14 -2.73
N ARG A 306 1.04 -1.84 -3.30
CA ARG A 306 2.33 -2.24 -2.73
C ARG A 306 2.91 -1.31 -1.63
N PRO A 307 2.63 0.01 -1.56
CA PRO A 307 3.44 0.89 -0.72
C PRO A 307 3.23 0.71 0.78
N ALA A 308 2.04 0.29 1.23
CA ALA A 308 1.70 0.28 2.65
C ALA A 308 2.71 -0.49 3.53
N LYS A 309 3.22 -1.62 3.04
CA LYS A 309 4.20 -2.45 3.79
C LYS A 309 5.58 -1.79 3.91
N TYR A 310 5.93 -0.91 2.98
CA TYR A 310 7.24 -0.27 2.93
C TYR A 310 7.31 1.02 3.76
N ILE A 311 6.17 1.64 4.10
CA ILE A 311 6.14 2.98 4.72
C ILE A 311 6.98 3.04 6.01
N THR A 312 6.69 2.15 6.98
CA THR A 312 7.37 2.17 8.28
C THR A 312 8.85 1.88 8.14
N ALA A 313 9.22 0.86 7.35
CA ALA A 313 10.61 0.46 7.20
C ALA A 313 11.42 1.47 6.38
N TRP A 314 10.83 2.11 5.37
CA TRP A 314 11.48 3.18 4.61
C TRP A 314 11.78 4.40 5.48
N ALA A 315 10.83 4.77 6.36
CA ALA A 315 10.99 5.89 7.28
C ALA A 315 12.07 5.64 8.35
N ALA A 316 12.33 4.38 8.70
CA ALA A 316 13.31 3.99 9.71
C ALA A 316 14.77 3.92 9.20
N LEU A 317 14.97 3.95 7.87
CA LEU A 317 16.30 4.02 7.24
C LEU A 317 16.87 5.44 7.24
#